data_AF-A0A2E5IKR5-F1
#
_entry.id   AF-A0A2E5IKR5-F1
#
_cell.length_a   1.000
_cell.length_b   1.000
_cell.length_c   1.000
_cell.angle_alpha   90.00
_cell.angle_beta   90.00
_cell.angle_gamma   90.00
#
_symmetry.space_group_name_H-M   'P 1'
#
loop_
_entity.id
_entity.type
_entity.pdbx_description
1 polymer ?
#
loop_
_entity_poly.entity_id
_entity_poly.type
_entity_poly.pdbx_seq_one_letter_code
_entity_poly.pdbx_strand_id
1 'polypeptide(L)'
;MDKVIVTALLVIAGVTAAGLMMTTLTPMIGSSSQSVVESQKDLSQRIQTDFNITAVHADSDVSVKAWIKNVGGANISFLEQSDVFVSSTDKTQFVFLCYEDPVSCTENNWSAFEKDGETKKTGYWTEGETIQLTLSLKNDALSKLVQGTRTYNFEFATSNGVKSAYQFKYGQ
;
A
#
# COMPACT_ATOMS: atom_id res chain seq x y z
N MET A 1 -59.93 14.96 38.23
CA MET A 1 -58.62 14.43 38.67
C MET A 1 -57.92 13.64 37.55
N ASP A 2 -58.66 12.94 36.67
CA ASP A 2 -58.10 12.16 35.55
C ASP A 2 -57.19 12.93 34.58
N LYS A 3 -57.52 14.20 34.28
CA LYS A 3 -56.72 15.02 33.35
C LYS A 3 -55.28 15.23 33.85
N VAL A 4 -55.10 15.37 35.15
CA VAL A 4 -53.76 15.57 35.78
C VAL A 4 -52.94 14.29 35.71
N ILE A 5 -53.57 13.13 35.92
CA ILE A 5 -52.91 11.82 35.86
C ILE A 5 -52.46 11.50 34.44
N VAL A 6 -53.32 11.74 33.44
CA VAL A 6 -52.97 11.55 32.02
C VAL A 6 -51.83 12.48 31.61
N THR A 7 -51.84 13.73 32.09
CA THR A 7 -50.77 14.69 31.80
C THR A 7 -49.45 14.26 32.43
N ALA A 8 -49.47 13.80 33.69
CA ALA A 8 -48.28 13.29 34.38
C ALA A 8 -47.68 12.06 33.70
N LEU A 9 -48.52 11.12 33.23
CA LEU A 9 -48.08 9.94 32.49
C LEU A 9 -47.43 10.31 31.14
N LEU A 10 -48.01 11.27 30.41
CA LEU A 10 -47.42 11.76 29.15
C LEU A 10 -46.06 12.43 29.37
N VAL A 11 -45.90 13.19 30.46
CA VAL A 11 -44.63 13.85 30.78
C VAL A 11 -43.55 12.82 31.09
N ILE A 12 -43.86 11.79 31.88
CA ILE A 12 -42.91 10.71 32.18
C ILE A 12 -42.49 9.97 30.91
N ALA A 13 -43.44 9.65 30.03
CA ALA A 13 -43.16 9.00 28.74
C ALA A 13 -42.30 9.88 27.81
N GLY A 14 -42.52 11.19 27.79
CA GLY A 14 -41.72 12.13 26.99
C GLY A 14 -40.28 12.23 27.48
N VAL A 15 -40.07 12.30 28.80
CA VAL A 15 -38.72 12.40 29.39
C VAL A 15 -37.94 11.10 29.21
N THR A 16 -38.58 9.93 29.36
CA THR A 16 -37.92 8.65 29.12
C THR A 16 -37.59 8.44 27.65
N ALA A 17 -38.47 8.85 26.72
CA ALA A 17 -38.19 8.83 25.29
C ALA A 17 -36.99 9.72 24.93
N ALA A 18 -36.93 10.95 25.48
CA ALA A 18 -35.79 11.85 25.27
C ALA A 18 -34.47 11.27 25.81
N GLY A 19 -34.50 10.64 26.99
CA GLY A 19 -33.34 9.96 27.57
C GLY A 19 -32.81 8.84 26.67
N LEU A 20 -33.71 7.99 26.16
CA LEU A 20 -33.35 6.91 25.23
C LEU A 20 -32.78 7.45 23.91
N MET A 21 -33.36 8.52 23.36
CA MET A 21 -32.83 9.19 22.17
C MET A 21 -31.43 9.74 22.39
N MET A 22 -31.16 10.35 23.55
CA MET A 22 -29.84 10.92 23.83
C MET A 22 -28.78 9.83 23.98
N THR A 23 -29.11 8.72 24.66
CA THR A 23 -28.19 7.57 24.79
C THR A 23 -27.89 6.87 23.46
N THR A 24 -28.80 6.91 22.49
CA THR A 24 -28.62 6.28 21.17
C THR A 24 -27.95 7.18 20.14
N LEU A 25 -28.17 8.50 20.19
CA LEU A 25 -27.58 9.46 19.23
C LEU A 25 -26.14 9.86 19.56
N THR A 26 -25.75 9.85 20.83
CA THR A 26 -24.39 10.20 21.26
C THR A 26 -23.29 9.37 20.57
N PRO A 27 -23.38 8.02 20.48
CA PRO A 27 -22.37 7.23 19.79
C PRO A 27 -22.32 7.46 18.26
N MET A 28 -23.43 7.86 17.61
CA MET A 28 -23.48 8.07 16.15
C MET A 28 -22.73 9.34 15.69
N ILE A 29 -22.70 10.37 16.53
CA ILE A 29 -22.03 11.65 16.21
C ILE A 29 -20.50 11.52 16.38
N GLY A 30 -20.06 10.75 17.38
CA GLY A 30 -18.64 10.50 17.65
C GLY A 30 -17.98 9.65 16.56
N SER A 31 -18.62 8.56 16.14
CA SER A 31 -18.07 7.66 15.11
C SER A 31 -17.95 8.34 13.74
N SER A 32 -18.95 9.12 13.33
CA SER A 32 -18.94 9.82 12.04
C SER A 32 -17.84 10.88 11.94
N SER A 33 -17.59 11.61 13.03
CA SER A 33 -16.53 12.63 13.08
C SER A 33 -15.14 11.99 13.02
N GLN A 34 -14.97 10.84 13.68
CA GLN A 34 -13.71 10.10 13.68
C GLN A 34 -13.40 9.50 12.30
N SER A 35 -14.39 8.94 11.60
CA SER A 35 -14.19 8.41 10.24
C SER A 35 -13.81 9.48 9.23
N VAL A 36 -14.34 10.71 9.35
CA VAL A 36 -13.95 11.84 8.49
C VAL A 36 -12.51 12.26 8.76
N VAL A 37 -12.09 12.34 10.03
CA VAL A 37 -10.71 12.67 10.41
C VAL A 37 -9.73 11.60 9.94
N GLU A 38 -10.09 10.32 10.08
CA GLU A 38 -9.29 9.19 9.57
C GLU A 38 -9.16 9.23 8.06
N SER A 39 -10.26 9.47 7.33
CA SER A 39 -10.24 9.62 5.87
C SER A 39 -9.36 10.80 5.42
N GLN A 40 -9.40 11.92 6.14
CA GLN A 40 -8.53 13.07 5.86
C GLN A 40 -7.05 12.75 6.11
N LYS A 41 -6.75 11.98 7.15
CA LYS A 41 -5.39 11.54 7.46
C LYS A 41 -4.84 10.61 6.39
N ASP A 42 -5.63 9.65 5.93
CA ASP A 42 -5.23 8.70 4.87
C ASP A 42 -4.98 9.43 3.54
N LEU A 43 -5.84 10.40 3.19
CA LEU A 43 -5.64 11.25 2.02
C LEU A 43 -4.38 12.12 2.14
N SER A 44 -4.14 12.73 3.30
CA SER A 44 -2.93 13.52 3.55
C SER A 44 -1.67 12.66 3.43
N GLN A 45 -1.70 11.44 3.97
CA GLN A 45 -0.57 10.51 3.86
C GLN A 45 -0.31 10.10 2.41
N ARG A 46 -1.36 9.85 1.63
CA ARG A 46 -1.21 9.54 0.20
C ARG A 46 -0.66 10.72 -0.60
N ILE A 47 -1.06 11.95 -0.29
CA ILE A 47 -0.52 13.16 -0.94
C ILE A 47 0.96 13.36 -0.60
N GLN A 48 1.36 13.06 0.64
CA GLN A 48 2.75 13.21 1.08
C GLN A 48 3.64 12.03 0.71
N THR A 49 3.06 10.90 0.33
CA THR A 49 3.81 9.72 -0.13
C THR A 49 4.20 9.91 -1.58
N ASP A 50 5.50 9.92 -1.83
CA ASP A 50 6.04 9.93 -3.18
C ASP A 50 7.38 9.16 -3.19
N PHE A 51 7.68 8.50 -4.30
CA PHE A 51 8.93 7.77 -4.45
C PHE A 51 9.38 7.81 -5.91
N ASN A 52 10.69 7.77 -6.08
CA ASN A 52 11.30 7.74 -7.41
C ASN A 52 12.14 6.47 -7.59
N ILE A 53 11.89 5.78 -8.71
CA ILE A 53 12.72 4.65 -9.14
C ILE A 53 13.94 5.26 -9.84
N THR A 54 15.10 5.13 -9.20
CA THR A 54 16.34 5.79 -9.64
C THR A 54 17.11 4.98 -10.66
N ALA A 55 17.13 3.65 -10.50
CA ALA A 55 17.81 2.74 -11.41
C ALA A 55 17.20 1.35 -11.31
N VAL A 56 17.13 0.64 -12.43
CA VAL A 56 16.76 -0.77 -12.49
C VAL A 56 17.72 -1.48 -13.43
N HIS A 57 18.25 -2.61 -12.99
CA HIS A 57 19.20 -3.41 -13.74
C HIS A 57 18.96 -4.90 -13.51
N ALA A 58 19.01 -5.69 -14.58
CA ALA A 58 18.98 -7.13 -14.48
C ALA A 58 20.40 -7.67 -14.25
N ASP A 59 20.64 -8.23 -13.07
CA ASP A 59 21.91 -8.85 -12.70
C ASP A 59 22.08 -10.22 -13.37
N SER A 60 20.97 -10.94 -13.57
CA SER A 60 20.91 -12.19 -14.31
C SER A 60 19.50 -12.45 -14.87
N ASP A 61 19.32 -13.57 -15.57
CA ASP A 61 18.06 -14.04 -16.15
C ASP A 61 16.94 -14.23 -15.12
N VAL A 62 17.33 -14.37 -13.87
CA VAL A 62 16.47 -14.67 -12.72
C VAL A 62 16.57 -13.63 -11.62
N SER A 63 17.39 -12.59 -11.79
CA SER A 63 17.66 -11.58 -10.76
C SER A 63 17.63 -10.17 -11.33
N VAL A 64 16.75 -9.33 -10.77
CA VAL A 64 16.67 -7.90 -11.11
C VAL A 64 16.85 -7.08 -9.83
N LYS A 65 17.68 -6.05 -9.90
CA LYS A 65 17.90 -5.09 -8.82
C LYS A 65 17.32 -3.74 -9.19
N ALA A 66 16.58 -3.13 -8.28
CA ALA A 66 16.02 -1.79 -8.44
C ALA A 66 16.38 -0.92 -7.23
N TRP A 67 16.86 0.29 -7.48
CA TRP A 67 17.07 1.30 -6.45
C TRP A 67 15.93 2.29 -6.47
N ILE A 68 15.27 2.43 -5.32
CA ILE A 68 14.12 3.31 -5.17
C ILE A 68 14.36 4.23 -3.99
N LYS A 69 14.03 5.51 -4.16
CA LYS A 69 14.20 6.54 -3.14
C LYS A 69 12.85 7.12 -2.74
N ASN A 70 12.61 7.24 -1.43
CA ASN A 70 11.48 8.00 -0.92
C ASN A 70 11.79 9.49 -1.13
N VAL A 71 10.98 10.15 -1.95
CA VAL A 71 11.11 11.59 -2.26
C VAL A 71 9.91 12.39 -1.75
N GLY A 72 8.94 11.72 -1.14
CA GLY A 72 7.80 12.34 -0.48
C GLY A 72 8.14 12.86 0.90
N GLY A 73 7.23 13.65 1.46
CA GLY A 73 7.34 14.22 2.81
C GLY A 73 6.77 13.32 3.91
N ALA A 74 6.57 12.02 3.64
CA ALA A 74 6.04 11.07 4.60
C ALA A 74 6.81 9.74 4.57
N ASN A 75 6.90 9.11 5.75
CA ASN A 75 7.42 7.76 5.87
C ASN A 75 6.43 6.75 5.28
N ILE A 76 6.94 5.82 4.48
CA ILE A 76 6.16 4.73 3.90
C ILE A 76 6.17 3.55 4.89
N SER A 77 4.97 3.11 5.26
CA SER A 77 4.75 1.99 6.18
C SER A 77 4.30 0.74 5.42
N PHE A 78 4.50 -0.44 6.02
CA PHE A 78 4.09 -1.72 5.45
C PHE A 78 4.69 -1.95 4.05
N LEU A 79 6.01 -1.84 3.95
CA LEU A 79 6.72 -2.05 2.70
C LEU A 79 6.42 -3.43 2.13
N GLU A 80 6.33 -4.44 2.99
CA GLU A 80 5.96 -5.83 2.68
C GLU A 80 4.58 -6.01 2.04
N GLN A 81 3.68 -5.02 2.17
CA GLN A 81 2.36 -5.02 1.51
C GLN A 81 2.37 -4.27 0.17
N SER A 82 3.54 -3.86 -0.31
CA SER A 82 3.69 -3.21 -1.61
C SER A 82 3.58 -4.23 -2.74
N ASP A 83 3.04 -3.79 -3.87
CA ASP A 83 2.91 -4.63 -5.05
C ASP A 83 4.06 -4.39 -6.01
N VAL A 84 4.64 -5.49 -6.52
CA VAL A 84 5.73 -5.45 -7.49
C VAL A 84 5.35 -6.26 -8.73
N PHE A 85 5.48 -5.62 -9.89
CA PHE A 85 5.21 -6.23 -11.17
C PHE A 85 6.38 -6.03 -12.14
N VAL A 86 6.61 -7.04 -12.97
CA VAL A 86 7.38 -6.89 -14.20
C VAL A 86 6.47 -7.17 -15.37
N SER A 87 6.41 -6.27 -16.33
CA SER A 87 5.53 -6.39 -17.50
C SER A 87 6.28 -6.20 -18.81
N SER A 88 5.69 -6.74 -19.88
CA SER A 88 6.13 -6.45 -21.25
C SER A 88 5.98 -4.96 -21.56
N THR A 89 6.73 -4.44 -22.55
CA THR A 89 6.68 -3.01 -22.90
C THR A 89 5.26 -2.56 -23.29
N ASP A 90 4.49 -3.43 -23.95
CA ASP A 90 3.10 -3.23 -24.35
C ASP A 90 2.07 -3.53 -23.25
N LYS A 91 2.52 -3.97 -22.06
CA LYS A 91 1.68 -4.34 -20.92
C LYS A 91 0.63 -5.41 -21.22
N THR A 92 0.93 -6.33 -22.15
CA THR A 92 0.05 -7.48 -22.45
C THR A 92 0.33 -8.68 -21.56
N GLN A 93 1.55 -8.77 -21.01
CA GLN A 93 1.98 -9.84 -20.12
C GLN A 93 2.56 -9.26 -18.83
N PHE A 94 2.27 -9.93 -17.71
CA PHE A 94 2.67 -9.50 -16.36
C PHE A 94 3.19 -10.67 -15.56
N VAL A 95 4.21 -10.40 -14.75
CA VAL A 95 4.68 -11.26 -13.67
C VAL A 95 4.49 -10.48 -12.38
N PHE A 96 3.65 -11.01 -11.49
CA PHE A 96 3.54 -10.52 -10.13
C PHE A 96 4.63 -11.16 -9.27
N LEU A 97 5.24 -10.37 -8.39
CA LEU A 97 6.19 -10.83 -7.40
C LEU A 97 5.60 -10.59 -6.02
N CYS A 98 5.47 -11.65 -5.21
CA CYS A 98 5.09 -11.45 -3.81
C CYS A 98 6.32 -11.14 -2.95
N TYR A 99 6.09 -10.46 -1.83
CA TYR A 99 7.15 -10.22 -0.87
C TYR A 99 7.74 -11.55 -0.38
N GLU A 100 9.06 -11.62 -0.24
CA GLU A 100 9.78 -12.81 0.23
C GLU A 100 9.44 -13.08 1.72
N ASP A 101 8.34 -13.79 1.92
CA ASP A 101 7.91 -14.38 3.18
C ASP A 101 8.11 -15.90 3.10
N PRO A 102 8.74 -16.54 4.10
CA PRO A 102 8.95 -17.99 4.14
C PRO A 102 7.70 -18.87 4.00
N VAL A 103 6.48 -18.33 4.11
CA VAL A 103 5.26 -19.14 4.15
C VAL A 103 4.51 -19.20 2.81
N SER A 104 4.60 -18.18 1.93
CA SER A 104 3.58 -17.99 0.87
C SER A 104 4.09 -17.90 -0.56
N CYS A 105 5.35 -17.55 -0.81
CA CYS A 105 5.81 -17.20 -2.16
C CYS A 105 7.04 -18.02 -2.60
N THR A 106 6.83 -19.03 -3.45
CA THR A 106 7.86 -20.03 -3.84
C THR A 106 8.39 -19.86 -5.27
N GLU A 107 7.82 -18.96 -6.07
CA GLU A 107 8.20 -18.80 -7.49
C GLU A 107 8.87 -17.48 -7.80
N ASN A 108 8.10 -16.38 -7.80
CA ASN A 108 8.61 -15.04 -8.10
C ASN A 108 8.45 -14.19 -6.85
N ASN A 109 9.56 -13.80 -6.25
CA ASN A 109 9.55 -13.04 -5.01
C ASN A 109 10.40 -11.79 -5.10
N TRP A 110 10.17 -10.87 -4.19
CA TRP A 110 11.00 -9.68 -4.05
C TRP A 110 11.29 -9.40 -2.57
N SER A 111 12.45 -8.80 -2.33
CA SER A 111 12.90 -8.44 -0.99
C SER A 111 13.49 -7.05 -1.00
N ALA A 112 13.30 -6.31 0.09
CA ALA A 112 13.89 -5.01 0.28
C ALA A 112 15.14 -5.08 1.17
N PHE A 113 16.14 -4.29 0.80
CA PHE A 113 17.39 -4.10 1.50
C PHE A 113 17.66 -2.62 1.69
N GLU A 114 18.44 -2.31 2.72
CA GLU A 114 18.99 -0.97 2.92
C GLU A 114 19.92 -0.59 1.75
N LYS A 115 20.42 0.65 1.75
CA LYS A 115 21.31 1.16 0.70
C LYS A 115 22.59 0.32 0.52
N ASP A 116 22.99 -0.43 1.55
CA ASP A 116 24.15 -1.34 1.50
C ASP A 116 23.91 -2.58 0.61
N GLY A 117 22.65 -2.91 0.30
CA GLY A 117 22.27 -4.08 -0.49
C GLY A 117 22.42 -5.42 0.24
N GLU A 118 22.73 -5.42 1.53
CA GLU A 118 22.99 -6.62 2.34
C GLU A 118 22.03 -6.72 3.53
N THR A 119 21.74 -5.60 4.19
CA THR A 119 20.86 -5.57 5.36
C THR A 119 19.41 -5.55 4.89
N LYS A 120 18.59 -6.54 5.30
CA LYS A 120 17.16 -6.53 4.97
C LYS A 120 16.49 -5.29 5.55
N LYS A 121 15.72 -4.59 4.71
CA LYS A 121 14.94 -3.43 5.14
C LYS A 121 13.80 -3.91 6.02
N THR A 122 13.70 -3.35 7.22
CA THR A 122 12.59 -3.62 8.15
C THR A 122 12.03 -2.32 8.70
N GLY A 123 10.74 -2.33 9.07
CA GLY A 123 10.07 -1.16 9.60
C GLY A 123 9.77 -0.09 8.55
N TYR A 124 9.79 1.17 8.97
CA TYR A 124 9.41 2.30 8.13
C TYR A 124 10.50 2.62 7.08
N TRP A 125 10.05 2.90 5.86
CA TRP A 125 10.89 3.50 4.83
C TRP A 125 10.80 5.03 4.94
N THR A 126 11.86 5.62 5.45
CA THR A 126 11.91 7.01 5.91
C THR A 126 12.02 8.00 4.74
N GLU A 127 11.58 9.25 4.97
CA GLU A 127 11.75 10.33 4.01
C GLU A 127 13.22 10.50 3.59
N GLY A 128 13.47 10.57 2.28
CA GLY A 128 14.81 10.74 1.71
C GLY A 128 15.65 9.46 1.64
N GLU A 129 15.20 8.36 2.23
CA GLU A 129 15.92 7.09 2.26
C GLU A 129 15.88 6.38 0.91
N THR A 130 16.99 5.75 0.53
CA THR A 130 17.11 4.92 -0.66
C THR A 130 17.25 3.47 -0.25
N ILE A 131 16.41 2.61 -0.80
CA ILE A 131 16.41 1.16 -0.58
C ILE A 131 16.73 0.45 -1.89
N GLN A 132 17.22 -0.77 -1.78
CA GLN A 132 17.40 -1.68 -2.90
C GLN A 132 16.32 -2.77 -2.86
N LEU A 133 15.64 -2.98 -3.96
CA LEU A 133 14.79 -4.15 -4.16
C LEU A 133 15.55 -5.18 -4.98
N THR A 134 15.51 -6.43 -4.52
CA THR A 134 16.01 -7.59 -5.25
C THR A 134 14.83 -8.46 -5.62
N LEU A 135 14.64 -8.69 -6.91
CA LEU A 135 13.59 -9.51 -7.48
C LEU A 135 14.21 -10.86 -7.87
N SER A 136 13.71 -11.95 -7.32
CA SER A 136 14.08 -13.30 -7.71
C SER A 136 12.95 -13.91 -8.54
N LEU A 137 13.25 -14.27 -9.77
CA LEU A 137 12.31 -14.82 -10.73
C LEU A 137 12.63 -16.29 -10.96
N LYS A 138 11.60 -17.15 -10.97
CA LYS A 138 11.80 -18.57 -11.31
C LYS A 138 12.10 -18.72 -12.80
N ASN A 139 13.04 -19.62 -13.11
CA ASN A 139 13.52 -19.99 -14.45
C ASN A 139 12.50 -19.66 -15.55
N ASP A 140 12.86 -18.69 -16.40
CA ASP A 140 12.11 -18.23 -17.59
C ASP A 140 10.94 -17.26 -17.38
N ALA A 141 10.69 -16.73 -16.19
CA ALA A 141 9.59 -15.75 -16.02
C ALA A 141 9.77 -14.51 -16.92
N LEU A 142 10.99 -14.00 -17.07
CA LEU A 142 11.28 -12.88 -17.98
C LEU A 142 11.31 -13.30 -19.45
N SER A 143 11.80 -14.50 -19.77
CA SER A 143 11.83 -14.99 -21.16
C SER A 143 10.41 -15.28 -21.69
N LYS A 144 9.45 -15.59 -20.82
CA LYS A 144 8.01 -15.68 -21.16
C LYS A 144 7.36 -14.33 -21.49
N LEU A 145 7.94 -13.22 -21.05
CA LEU A 145 7.50 -11.86 -21.39
C LEU A 145 8.03 -11.40 -22.76
N VAL A 146 8.79 -12.23 -23.47
CA VAL A 146 9.45 -11.86 -24.72
C VAL A 146 8.48 -11.92 -25.90
N GLN A 147 8.20 -10.75 -26.47
CA GLN A 147 8.01 -10.60 -27.92
C GLN A 147 9.04 -9.59 -28.45
N GLY A 148 10.14 -10.09 -29.00
CA GLY A 148 11.10 -9.34 -29.82
C GLY A 148 12.14 -8.50 -29.08
N THR A 149 11.72 -7.61 -28.18
CA THR A 149 12.63 -6.64 -27.53
C THR A 149 12.84 -7.02 -26.06
N ARG A 150 14.10 -7.25 -25.62
CA ARG A 150 14.46 -7.54 -24.22
C ARG A 150 14.33 -6.32 -23.31
N THR A 151 13.22 -5.60 -23.44
CA THR A 151 12.92 -4.38 -22.69
C THR A 151 11.60 -4.59 -21.95
N TYR A 152 11.64 -4.33 -20.64
CA TYR A 152 10.54 -4.61 -19.72
C TYR A 152 10.25 -3.38 -18.89
N ASN A 153 9.04 -3.32 -18.35
CA ASN A 153 8.65 -2.33 -17.35
C ASN A 153 8.71 -2.96 -15.97
N PHE A 154 9.44 -2.34 -15.06
CA PHE A 154 9.37 -2.61 -13.63
C PHE A 154 8.34 -1.64 -13.03
N GLU A 155 7.33 -2.14 -12.34
CA GLU A 155 6.32 -1.33 -11.66
C GLU A 155 6.31 -1.65 -10.17
N PHE A 156 6.33 -0.59 -9.35
CA PHE A 156 6.22 -0.67 -7.90
C PHE A 156 5.01 0.14 -7.46
N ALA A 157 4.22 -0.40 -6.54
CA ALA A 157 3.12 0.33 -5.89
C ALA A 157 3.20 0.16 -4.38
N THR A 158 3.18 1.28 -3.66
CA THR A 158 3.15 1.29 -2.19
C THR A 158 1.82 0.77 -1.66
N SER A 159 1.78 0.37 -0.40
CA SER A 159 0.58 -0.07 0.32
C SER A 159 -0.59 0.94 0.30
N ASN A 160 -0.30 2.24 0.13
CA ASN A 160 -1.31 3.29 -0.01
C ASN A 160 -1.65 3.67 -1.47
N GLY A 161 -1.20 2.88 -2.45
CA GLY A 161 -1.60 2.97 -3.85
C GLY A 161 -0.91 4.08 -4.66
N VAL A 162 0.23 4.59 -4.21
CA VAL A 162 1.14 5.42 -5.03
C VAL A 162 1.97 4.47 -5.88
N LYS A 163 2.09 4.74 -7.19
CA LYS A 163 2.74 3.82 -8.13
C LYS A 163 3.69 4.55 -9.07
N SER A 164 4.75 3.86 -9.45
CA SER A 164 5.71 4.34 -10.45
C SER A 164 6.23 3.17 -11.28
N ALA A 165 6.64 3.46 -12.51
CA ALA A 165 7.12 2.49 -13.46
C ALA A 165 8.46 2.93 -14.07
N TYR A 166 9.35 1.99 -14.32
CA TYR A 166 10.65 2.24 -14.92
C TYR A 166 10.96 1.19 -15.99
N GLN A 167 11.33 1.65 -17.18
CA GLN A 167 11.66 0.77 -18.30
C GLN A 167 13.15 0.39 -18.25
N PHE A 168 13.44 -0.91 -18.26
CA PHE A 168 14.81 -1.42 -18.23
C PHE A 168 15.05 -2.45 -19.32
N LYS A 169 16.32 -2.62 -19.70
CA LYS A 169 16.77 -3.60 -20.69
C LYS A 169 17.46 -4.76 -20.00
N TYR A 170 17.35 -5.93 -20.61
CA TYR A 170 17.91 -7.17 -20.13
C TYR A 170 18.87 -7.76 -21.19
N GLY A 171 20.04 -8.28 -20.74
CA GLY A 171 21.04 -8.96 -21.56
C GLY A 171 21.79 -8.07 -22.56
N GLN A 172 22.49 -7.04 -22.07
CA GLN A 172 23.50 -6.30 -22.84
C GLN A 172 24.81 -7.09 -22.96
#